data_AF-A0A7W9JIS5-F1
#
_entry.id   AF-A0A7W9JIS5-F1
#
_cell.length_a   1.000
_cell.length_b   1.000
_cell.length_c   1.000
_cell.angle_alpha   90.00
_cell.angle_beta   90.00
_cell.angle_gamma   90.00
#
_symmetry.space_group_name_H-M   'P 1'
#
loop_
_entity.id
_entity.type
_entity.pdbx_description
1 polymer ?
#
loop_
_entity_poly.entity_id
_entity_poly.type
_entity_poly.pdbx_seq_one_letter_code
_entity_poly.pdbx_strand_id
1 'polypeptide(L)'
;MSDERVRPVVALPEPEYLVRVGELAYAVSSLEWTMLGDLHRLAPGLPEGLTLSDLEARTTGGIARRLRQHAEHMSPGPLQVYVATAAEALATAAALRNDVLHARPATHPAQGQRLYRAAAEGQRPTGHRFWIDDAWLDEAVVRLNEQVRAAAHRPAIGSGIGDARGARARRGVGRARRWPRYRMPCFDDTEVPLTGDERAHVGDLGGILGRPPEEGRLVHHHNADRDFVALCRG
;
A
#
# COMPACT_ATOMS: atom_id res chain seq x y z
N MET A 1 -23.24 47.08 -19.34
CA MET A 1 -21.90 46.77 -18.79
C MET A 1 -22.02 45.45 -18.07
N SER A 2 -21.69 44.36 -18.76
CA SER A 2 -21.79 43.02 -18.19
C SER A 2 -20.58 42.80 -17.28
N ASP A 3 -20.87 42.62 -16.00
CA ASP A 3 -19.91 42.19 -14.97
C ASP A 3 -19.49 40.75 -15.31
N GLU A 4 -18.42 40.65 -16.10
CA GLU A 4 -17.72 39.40 -16.34
C GLU A 4 -17.04 38.99 -15.04
N ARG A 5 -17.77 38.22 -14.23
CA ARG A 5 -17.23 37.63 -13.01
C ARG A 5 -15.99 36.83 -13.36
N VAL A 6 -14.82 37.39 -13.06
CA VAL A 6 -13.54 36.70 -13.11
C VAL A 6 -13.68 35.45 -12.26
N ARG A 7 -13.79 34.29 -12.92
CA ARG A 7 -13.73 33.01 -12.21
C ARG A 7 -12.33 32.94 -11.61
N PRO A 8 -12.18 32.76 -10.29
CA PRO A 8 -10.85 32.52 -9.73
C PRO A 8 -10.31 31.25 -10.37
N VAL A 9 -9.34 31.41 -11.26
CA VAL A 9 -8.57 30.31 -11.82
C VAL A 9 -7.59 29.91 -10.73
N VAL A 10 -7.67 28.66 -10.29
CA VAL A 10 -6.70 28.13 -9.33
C VAL A 10 -5.33 28.18 -9.99
N ALA A 11 -4.38 28.87 -9.37
CA ALA A 11 -2.98 28.85 -9.79
C ALA A 11 -2.43 27.44 -9.51
N LEU A 12 -2.39 26.62 -10.56
CA LEU A 12 -1.82 25.29 -10.49
C LEU A 12 -0.29 25.37 -10.61
N PRO A 13 0.45 24.53 -9.87
CA PRO A 13 1.86 24.31 -10.12
C PRO A 13 2.07 23.58 -11.45
N GLU A 14 3.33 23.38 -11.80
CA GLU A 14 3.71 22.60 -12.97
C GLU A 14 3.16 21.16 -12.90
N PRO A 15 2.84 20.54 -14.05
CA PRO A 15 2.27 19.20 -14.10
C PRO A 15 3.11 18.14 -13.38
N GLU A 16 4.44 18.23 -13.45
CA GLU A 16 5.37 17.28 -12.85
C GLU A 16 5.18 17.21 -11.33
N TYR A 17 5.03 18.37 -10.67
CA TYR A 17 4.76 18.43 -9.24
C TYR A 17 3.38 17.83 -8.90
N LEU A 18 2.36 18.09 -9.72
CA LEU A 18 1.02 17.49 -9.53
C LEU A 18 1.03 15.97 -9.68
N VAL A 19 1.82 15.43 -10.62
CA VAL A 19 2.01 13.98 -10.78
C VAL A 19 2.53 13.38 -9.48
N ARG A 20 3.56 13.98 -8.86
CA ARG A 20 4.15 13.47 -7.61
C ARG A 20 3.20 13.54 -6.42
N VAL A 21 2.39 14.60 -6.32
CA VAL A 21 1.29 14.67 -5.34
C VAL A 21 0.26 13.55 -5.58
N GLY A 22 -0.06 13.28 -6.85
CA GLY A 22 -0.94 12.19 -7.25
C GLY A 22 -0.39 10.80 -6.94
N GLU A 23 0.91 10.57 -7.14
CA GLU A 23 1.61 9.32 -6.81
C GLU A 23 1.50 8.99 -5.33
N LEU A 24 1.74 9.97 -4.45
CA LEU A 24 1.55 9.79 -3.01
C LEU A 24 0.10 9.43 -2.67
N ALA A 25 -0.87 10.15 -3.24
CA ALA A 25 -2.29 9.87 -2.99
C ALA A 25 -2.71 8.47 -3.46
N TYR A 26 -2.21 8.04 -4.62
CA TYR A 26 -2.46 6.71 -5.17
C TYR A 26 -1.80 5.62 -4.31
N ALA A 27 -0.55 5.82 -3.90
CA ALA A 27 0.18 4.87 -3.08
C ALA A 27 -0.48 4.65 -1.70
N VAL A 28 -0.97 5.72 -1.06
CA VAL A 28 -1.76 5.61 0.18
C VAL A 28 -3.04 4.81 -0.03
N SER A 29 -3.77 5.07 -1.13
CA SER A 29 -4.99 4.34 -1.47
C SER A 29 -4.72 2.85 -1.75
N SER A 30 -3.61 2.55 -2.41
CA SER A 30 -3.15 1.19 -2.70
C SER A 30 -2.80 0.41 -1.41
N LEU A 31 -2.09 1.05 -0.48
CA LEU A 31 -1.79 0.47 0.83
C LEU A 31 -3.07 0.19 1.62
N GLU A 32 -4.00 1.15 1.69
CA GLU A 32 -5.29 0.98 2.36
C GLU A 32 -6.06 -0.22 1.80
N TRP A 33 -6.18 -0.30 0.48
CA TRP A 33 -6.86 -1.41 -0.18
C TRP A 33 -6.19 -2.76 0.08
N THR A 34 -4.85 -2.80 0.08
CA THR A 34 -4.08 -4.01 0.38
C THR A 34 -4.36 -4.50 1.80
N MET A 35 -4.33 -3.61 2.79
CA MET A 35 -4.61 -3.96 4.20
C MET A 35 -6.06 -4.41 4.39
N LEU A 36 -7.03 -3.74 3.77
CA LEU A 36 -8.43 -4.16 3.83
C LEU A 36 -8.65 -5.56 3.21
N GLY A 37 -7.99 -5.83 2.09
CA GLY A 37 -8.02 -7.15 1.42
C GLY A 37 -7.41 -8.26 2.28
N ASP A 38 -6.31 -7.97 2.98
CA ASP A 38 -5.67 -8.91 3.90
C ASP A 38 -6.53 -9.21 5.12
N LEU A 39 -7.07 -8.17 5.76
CA LEU A 39 -7.97 -8.31 6.92
C LEU A 39 -9.22 -9.11 6.54
N HIS A 40 -9.76 -8.92 5.34
CA HIS A 40 -10.87 -9.73 4.85
C HIS A 40 -10.53 -11.23 4.77
N ARG A 41 -9.31 -11.58 4.33
CA ARG A 41 -8.85 -12.99 4.28
C ARG A 41 -8.59 -13.57 5.66
N LEU A 42 -8.06 -12.75 6.57
CA LEU A 42 -7.72 -13.14 7.93
C LEU A 42 -8.93 -13.12 8.90
N ALA A 43 -10.10 -12.73 8.41
CA ALA A 43 -11.33 -12.54 9.20
C ALA A 43 -11.65 -13.68 10.20
N PRO A 44 -11.43 -14.98 9.91
CA PRO A 44 -11.70 -16.05 10.87
C PRO A 44 -10.89 -15.96 12.18
N GLY A 45 -9.71 -15.32 12.15
CA GLY A 45 -8.86 -15.14 13.34
C GLY A 45 -8.96 -13.76 13.97
N LEU A 46 -9.68 -12.82 13.35
CA LEU A 46 -9.75 -11.43 13.81
C LEU A 46 -10.86 -11.23 14.84
N PRO A 47 -10.68 -10.29 15.81
CA PRO A 47 -11.75 -9.83 16.67
C PRO A 47 -12.95 -9.27 15.90
N GLU A 48 -14.14 -9.34 16.50
CA GLU A 48 -15.32 -8.63 16.01
C GLU A 48 -15.02 -7.13 15.88
N GLY A 49 -15.51 -6.49 14.82
CA GLY A 49 -15.26 -5.06 14.58
C GLY A 49 -13.97 -4.75 13.79
N LEU A 50 -13.25 -5.77 13.32
CA LEU A 50 -12.19 -5.67 12.29
C LEU A 50 -12.62 -6.32 10.96
N THR A 51 -13.92 -6.35 10.67
CA THR A 51 -14.42 -6.85 9.40
C THR A 51 -14.29 -5.80 8.30
N LEU A 52 -14.28 -6.22 7.03
CA LEU A 52 -14.26 -5.30 5.89
C LEU A 52 -15.40 -4.27 5.98
N SER A 53 -16.63 -4.70 6.31
CA SER A 53 -17.79 -3.80 6.44
C SER A 53 -17.65 -2.77 7.55
N ASP A 54 -16.90 -3.07 8.61
CA ASP A 54 -16.65 -2.12 9.71
C ASP A 54 -15.58 -1.08 9.36
N LEU A 55 -14.73 -1.38 8.38
CA LEU A 55 -13.51 -0.63 8.07
C LEU A 55 -13.59 0.14 6.75
N GLU A 56 -14.27 -0.38 5.72
CA GLU A 56 -14.25 0.18 4.36
C GLU A 56 -14.81 1.61 4.26
N ALA A 57 -15.70 2.00 5.18
CA ALA A 57 -16.27 3.35 5.22
C ALA A 57 -15.42 4.34 6.04
N ARG A 58 -14.31 3.90 6.64
CA ARG A 58 -13.46 4.73 7.50
C ARG A 58 -12.35 5.37 6.69
N THR A 59 -11.94 6.58 7.10
CA THR A 59 -10.69 7.18 6.63
C THR A 59 -9.50 6.29 6.99
N THR A 60 -8.40 6.36 6.23
CA THR A 60 -7.12 5.67 6.52
C THR A 60 -6.70 5.76 7.98
N GLY A 61 -6.67 6.97 8.55
CA GLY A 61 -6.32 7.16 9.98
C GLY A 61 -7.35 6.60 10.96
N GLY A 62 -8.61 6.50 10.54
CA GLY A 62 -9.68 5.84 11.28
C GLY A 62 -9.53 4.31 11.30
N ILE A 63 -9.11 3.71 10.18
CA ILE A 63 -8.75 2.28 10.09
C ILE A 63 -7.55 2.02 11.00
N ALA A 64 -6.47 2.81 10.86
CA ALA A 64 -5.26 2.71 11.66
C ALA A 64 -5.55 2.72 13.17
N ARG A 65 -6.35 3.67 13.63
CA ARG A 65 -6.77 3.77 15.05
C ARG A 65 -7.52 2.53 15.50
N ARG A 66 -8.42 2.02 14.66
CA ARG A 66 -9.23 0.84 14.99
C ARG A 66 -8.37 -0.41 15.11
N LEU A 67 -7.44 -0.62 14.18
CA LEU A 67 -6.50 -1.74 14.24
C LEU A 67 -5.63 -1.68 15.49
N ARG A 68 -5.07 -0.51 15.81
CA ARG A 68 -4.25 -0.31 17.02
C ARG A 68 -5.01 -0.69 18.30
N GLN A 69 -6.23 -0.17 18.45
CA GLN A 69 -7.07 -0.46 19.61
C GLN A 69 -7.33 -1.97 19.79
N HIS A 70 -7.55 -2.69 18.69
CA HIS A 70 -7.75 -4.14 18.76
C HIS A 70 -6.45 -4.90 19.03
N ALA A 71 -5.34 -4.52 18.38
CA ALA A 71 -4.04 -5.15 18.58
C ALA A 71 -3.54 -5.09 20.04
N GLU A 72 -3.89 -4.03 20.78
CA GLU A 72 -3.58 -3.87 22.21
C GLU A 72 -4.26 -4.93 23.10
N HIS A 73 -5.39 -5.50 22.65
CA HIS A 73 -6.20 -6.46 23.42
C HIS A 73 -6.12 -7.88 22.86
N MET A 74 -5.42 -8.09 21.75
CA MET A 74 -5.22 -9.41 21.15
C MET A 74 -4.14 -10.19 21.90
N SER A 75 -4.32 -11.51 21.98
CA SER A 75 -3.27 -12.41 22.48
C SER A 75 -1.99 -12.25 21.63
N PRO A 76 -0.80 -12.24 22.25
CA PRO A 76 0.46 -12.17 21.52
C PRO A 76 0.58 -13.29 20.49
N GLY A 77 0.94 -12.95 19.26
CA GLY A 77 1.11 -13.91 18.19
C GLY A 77 1.19 -13.26 16.81
N PRO A 78 1.41 -14.04 15.73
CA PRO A 78 1.64 -13.51 14.39
C PRO A 78 0.52 -12.60 13.87
N LEU A 79 -0.75 -12.92 14.20
CA LEU A 79 -1.88 -12.10 13.80
C LEU A 79 -1.93 -10.75 14.54
N GLN A 80 -1.60 -10.73 15.83
CA GLN A 80 -1.53 -9.49 16.60
C GLN A 80 -0.40 -8.60 16.08
N VAL A 81 0.77 -9.18 15.79
CA VAL A 81 1.90 -8.46 15.20
C VAL A 81 1.51 -7.85 13.85
N TYR A 82 0.86 -8.64 12.99
CA TYR A 82 0.39 -8.15 11.70
C TYR A 82 -0.61 -6.98 11.84
N VAL A 83 -1.62 -7.10 12.71
CA VAL A 83 -2.60 -6.03 12.94
C VAL A 83 -1.94 -4.77 13.49
N ALA A 84 -0.97 -4.91 14.41
CA ALA A 84 -0.20 -3.78 14.93
C ALA A 84 0.63 -3.10 13.84
N THR A 85 1.35 -3.87 13.02
CA THR A 85 2.16 -3.33 11.92
C THR A 85 1.29 -2.64 10.86
N ALA A 86 0.15 -3.23 10.50
CA ALA A 86 -0.82 -2.61 9.59
C ALA A 86 -1.37 -1.29 10.16
N ALA A 87 -1.58 -1.21 11.48
CA ALA A 87 -1.99 0.01 12.15
C ALA A 87 -0.94 1.12 12.04
N GLU A 88 0.35 0.81 12.21
CA GLU A 88 1.44 1.78 12.04
C GLU A 88 1.60 2.24 10.60
N ALA A 89 1.52 1.30 9.65
CA ALA A 89 1.61 1.60 8.23
C ALA A 89 0.52 2.58 7.79
N LEU A 90 -0.75 2.31 8.16
CA LEU A 90 -1.88 3.19 7.85
C LEU A 90 -1.84 4.51 8.61
N ALA A 91 -1.32 4.53 9.85
CA ALA A 91 -1.15 5.77 10.60
C ALA A 91 -0.13 6.70 9.93
N THR A 92 1.00 6.15 9.48
CA THR A 92 2.03 6.88 8.74
C THR A 92 1.49 7.41 7.41
N ALA A 93 0.81 6.56 6.64
CA ALA A 93 0.18 6.95 5.38
C ALA A 93 -0.86 8.06 5.58
N ALA A 94 -1.68 7.97 6.63
CA ALA A 94 -2.65 9.00 6.98
C ALA A 94 -1.98 10.33 7.35
N ALA A 95 -0.87 10.30 8.11
CA ALA A 95 -0.12 11.50 8.45
C ALA A 95 0.42 12.22 7.20
N LEU A 96 1.09 11.49 6.31
CA LEU A 96 1.63 12.02 5.05
C LEU A 96 0.54 12.62 4.16
N ARG A 97 -0.56 11.88 3.94
CA ARG A 97 -1.73 12.37 3.19
C ARG A 97 -2.31 13.65 3.81
N ASN A 98 -2.41 13.70 5.13
CA ASN A 98 -2.99 14.84 5.83
C ASN A 98 -2.10 16.08 5.74
N ASP A 99 -0.78 15.93 5.69
CA ASP A 99 0.11 17.05 5.44
C ASP A 99 -0.17 17.69 4.08
N VAL A 100 -0.32 16.90 3.02
CA VAL A 100 -0.71 17.38 1.69
C VAL A 100 -2.09 18.05 1.72
N LEU A 101 -3.11 17.37 2.24
CA LEU A 101 -4.50 17.85 2.20
C LEU A 101 -4.77 19.08 3.07
N HIS A 102 -3.90 19.36 4.04
CA HIS A 102 -4.03 20.52 4.92
C HIS A 102 -2.94 21.58 4.69
N ALA A 103 -2.16 21.43 3.62
CA ALA A 103 -1.27 22.48 3.15
C ALA A 103 -2.05 23.55 2.35
N ARG A 104 -1.37 24.66 2.07
CA ARG A 104 -1.92 25.74 1.23
C ARG A 104 -0.99 26.02 0.06
N PRO A 105 -1.50 26.34 -1.14
CA PRO A 105 -0.66 26.81 -2.24
C PRO A 105 0.12 28.06 -1.83
N ALA A 106 1.42 28.08 -2.15
CA ALA A 106 2.31 29.21 -1.93
C ALA A 106 3.49 29.19 -2.92
N THR A 107 4.08 30.35 -3.17
CA THR A 107 5.26 30.47 -4.04
C THR A 107 6.53 30.10 -3.27
N HIS A 108 7.13 28.95 -3.59
CA HIS A 108 8.44 28.53 -3.12
C HIS A 108 9.54 29.45 -3.67
N PRO A 109 10.57 29.81 -2.87
CA PRO A 109 11.63 30.73 -3.31
C PRO A 109 12.45 30.23 -4.50
N ALA A 110 12.51 28.91 -4.72
CA ALA A 110 13.36 28.30 -5.75
C ALA A 110 12.64 27.36 -6.73
N GLN A 111 11.38 26.97 -6.47
CA GLN A 111 10.72 25.85 -7.18
C GLN A 111 9.35 26.24 -7.76
N GLY A 112 8.94 27.51 -7.70
CA GLY A 112 7.62 27.92 -8.19
C GLY A 112 6.50 27.62 -7.19
N GLN A 113 5.29 27.31 -7.67
CA GLN A 113 4.16 27.04 -6.77
C GLN A 113 4.36 25.68 -6.07
N ARG A 114 4.23 25.65 -4.75
CA ARG A 114 4.30 24.45 -3.91
C ARG A 114 3.23 24.50 -2.83
N LEU A 115 2.98 23.37 -2.21
CA LEU A 115 2.19 23.29 -1.00
C LEU A 115 3.04 23.69 0.21
N TYR A 116 2.50 24.57 1.06
CA TYR A 116 3.12 25.03 2.30
C TYR A 116 2.25 24.66 3.49
N ARG A 117 2.80 23.86 4.40
CA ARG A 117 2.08 23.23 5.49
C ARG A 117 2.46 23.87 6.82
N ALA A 118 1.45 24.28 7.59
CA ALA A 118 1.64 24.53 9.02
C ALA A 118 1.66 23.20 9.77
N ALA A 119 2.76 22.91 10.45
CA ALA A 119 2.86 21.73 11.30
C ALA A 119 1.81 21.82 12.42
N ALA A 120 1.24 20.67 12.78
CA ALA A 120 0.20 20.57 13.78
C ALA A 120 0.41 19.36 14.68
N GLU A 121 0.15 19.55 15.97
CA GLU A 121 0.03 18.47 16.95
C GLU A 121 -1.45 18.31 17.30
N GLY A 122 -2.02 17.16 16.93
CA GLY A 122 -3.47 16.97 16.96
C GLY A 122 -4.17 17.98 16.03
N GLN A 123 -4.99 18.86 16.60
CA GLN A 123 -5.71 19.91 15.86
C GLN A 123 -5.11 21.32 16.05
N ARG A 124 -3.94 21.44 16.69
CA ARG A 124 -3.34 22.74 17.03
C ARG A 124 -2.07 22.99 16.23
N PRO A 125 -1.94 24.14 15.55
CA PRO A 125 -0.69 24.51 14.89
C PRO A 125 0.46 24.64 15.91
N THR A 126 1.65 24.16 15.56
CA THR A 126 2.84 24.26 16.43
C THR A 126 3.63 25.55 16.23
N GLY A 127 3.26 26.34 15.20
CA GLY A 127 4.01 27.53 14.78
C GLY A 127 5.10 27.22 13.73
N HIS A 128 5.54 25.97 13.64
CA HIS A 128 6.44 25.52 12.57
C HIS A 128 5.70 25.39 11.24
N ARG A 129 6.40 25.67 10.14
CA ARG A 129 5.88 25.51 8.78
C ARG A 129 6.94 24.92 7.88
N PHE A 130 6.53 24.09 6.94
CA PHE A 130 7.43 23.42 6.01
C PHE A 130 6.81 23.33 4.62
N TRP A 131 7.68 23.20 3.62
CA TRP A 131 7.27 22.99 2.24
C TRP A 131 7.02 21.51 1.99
N ILE A 132 5.98 21.23 1.23
CA ILE A 132 5.79 19.95 0.55
C ILE A 132 6.39 20.16 -0.83
N ASP A 133 7.72 20.15 -0.87
CA ASP A 133 8.50 20.31 -2.07
C ASP A 133 8.92 18.94 -2.62
N ASP A 134 9.77 18.96 -3.63
CA ASP A 134 10.21 17.75 -4.30
C ASP A 134 10.97 16.79 -3.36
N ALA A 135 11.76 17.33 -2.44
CA ALA A 135 12.49 16.52 -1.45
C ALA A 135 11.55 15.88 -0.43
N TRP A 136 10.57 16.65 0.07
CA TRP A 136 9.56 16.12 0.98
C TRP A 136 8.76 14.98 0.35
N LEU A 137 8.40 15.11 -0.94
CA LEU A 137 7.66 14.07 -1.66
C LEU A 137 8.51 12.79 -1.85
N ASP A 138 9.81 12.91 -2.13
CA ASP A 138 10.70 11.75 -2.21
C ASP A 138 10.78 11.02 -0.86
N GLU A 139 10.99 11.77 0.22
CA GLU A 139 11.03 11.20 1.57
C GLU A 139 9.69 10.55 1.95
N ALA A 140 8.56 11.16 1.58
CA ALA A 140 7.23 10.61 1.84
C ALA A 140 7.03 9.26 1.11
N VAL A 141 7.46 9.15 -0.14
CA VAL A 141 7.39 7.90 -0.92
C VAL A 141 8.31 6.83 -0.32
N VAL A 142 9.54 7.17 0.06
CA VAL A 142 10.46 6.23 0.73
C VAL A 142 9.82 5.70 2.01
N ARG A 143 9.33 6.58 2.88
CA ARG A 143 8.67 6.20 4.13
C ARG A 143 7.46 5.31 3.89
N LEU A 144 6.64 5.61 2.89
CA LEU A 144 5.47 4.79 2.56
C LEU A 144 5.88 3.39 2.07
N ASN A 145 6.91 3.30 1.24
CA ASN A 145 7.43 2.02 0.75
C ASN A 145 8.01 1.17 1.88
N GLU A 146 8.67 1.78 2.87
CA GLU A 146 9.10 1.07 4.08
C GLU A 146 7.91 0.48 4.84
N GLN A 147 6.81 1.24 4.98
CA GLN A 147 5.59 0.74 5.64
C GLN A 147 4.95 -0.41 4.86
N VAL A 148 4.90 -0.33 3.52
CA VAL A 148 4.40 -1.42 2.67
C VAL A 148 5.23 -2.69 2.90
N ARG A 149 6.56 -2.57 2.90
CA ARG A 149 7.47 -3.71 3.15
C ARG A 149 7.29 -4.29 4.55
N ALA A 150 7.16 -3.45 5.56
CA ALA A 150 6.92 -3.88 6.94
C ALA A 150 5.58 -4.64 7.06
N ALA A 151 4.54 -4.17 6.38
CA ALA A 151 3.22 -4.78 6.40
C ALA A 151 3.05 -5.97 5.43
N ALA A 152 4.05 -6.27 4.60
CA ALA A 152 3.99 -7.35 3.61
C ALA A 152 3.98 -8.75 4.24
N HIS A 153 4.52 -8.90 5.45
CA HIS A 153 4.63 -10.20 6.11
C HIS A 153 3.30 -10.65 6.72
N ARG A 154 2.51 -11.35 5.91
CA ARG A 154 1.22 -11.92 6.33
C ARG A 154 1.43 -13.23 7.09
N PRO A 155 0.73 -13.45 8.21
CA PRO A 155 0.75 -14.74 8.87
C PRO A 155 0.03 -15.77 7.99
N ALA A 156 0.56 -17.00 7.95
CA ALA A 156 -0.16 -18.11 7.35
C ALA A 156 -1.48 -18.34 8.09
N ILE A 157 -2.55 -18.62 7.35
CA ILE A 157 -3.79 -19.11 7.94
C ILE A 157 -3.51 -20.53 8.41
N GLY A 158 -3.00 -20.68 9.62
CA GLY A 158 -2.79 -21.98 10.24
C GLY A 158 -4.15 -22.67 10.44
N SER A 159 -4.27 -23.90 9.95
CA SER A 159 -5.30 -24.90 10.27
C SER A 159 -5.22 -25.32 11.75
N GLY A 160 -5.17 -24.35 12.65
CA GLY A 160 -5.10 -24.50 14.09
C GLY A 160 -6.43 -24.14 14.76
N ILE A 161 -7.55 -24.51 14.13
CA ILE A 161 -8.80 -24.68 14.87
C ILE A 161 -8.64 -25.98 15.65
N GLY A 162 -7.89 -25.90 16.74
CA GLY A 162 -7.87 -26.94 17.77
C GLY A 162 -9.27 -27.01 18.39
N ASP A 163 -9.88 -28.18 18.26
CA ASP A 163 -10.94 -28.75 19.10
C ASP A 163 -11.56 -27.79 20.14
N ALA A 164 -12.57 -27.04 19.71
CA ALA A 164 -13.57 -26.47 20.60
C ALA A 164 -14.95 -26.90 20.10
N ARG A 165 -15.28 -28.17 20.32
CA ARG A 165 -16.67 -28.63 20.34
C ARG A 165 -17.39 -27.88 21.47
N GLY A 166 -18.20 -26.89 21.11
CA GLY A 166 -18.95 -26.11 22.12
C GLY A 166 -19.81 -24.97 21.57
N ALA A 167 -20.78 -25.30 20.72
CA ALA A 167 -22.07 -24.63 20.55
C ALA A 167 -22.20 -23.09 20.80
N ARG A 168 -22.54 -22.34 19.75
CA ARG A 168 -23.94 -21.89 19.54
C ARG A 168 -24.16 -21.21 18.18
N ALA A 169 -25.27 -21.60 17.58
CA ALA A 169 -25.85 -21.04 16.38
C ALA A 169 -26.56 -19.69 16.62
N ARG A 170 -26.54 -18.83 15.59
CA ARG A 170 -27.65 -18.00 15.07
C ARG A 170 -27.13 -17.24 13.84
N ARG A 171 -27.43 -17.68 12.61
CA ARG A 171 -28.59 -17.31 11.76
C ARG A 171 -28.75 -15.79 11.58
N GLY A 172 -28.43 -15.35 10.36
CA GLY A 172 -28.72 -14.02 9.82
C GLY A 172 -28.03 -13.79 8.48
N VAL A 173 -28.25 -14.67 7.49
CA VAL A 173 -27.68 -14.50 6.14
C VAL A 173 -28.44 -13.37 5.44
N GLY A 174 -27.97 -12.14 5.63
CA GLY A 174 -28.22 -11.05 4.69
C GLY A 174 -27.53 -11.38 3.38
N ARG A 175 -28.24 -11.28 2.26
CA ARG A 175 -27.72 -11.54 0.91
C ARG A 175 -26.38 -10.82 0.72
N ALA A 176 -25.30 -11.59 0.65
CA ALA A 176 -24.01 -11.08 0.20
C ALA A 176 -24.19 -10.54 -1.22
N ARG A 177 -24.04 -9.22 -1.38
CA ARG A 177 -23.92 -8.63 -2.70
C ARG A 177 -22.70 -9.27 -3.35
N ARG A 178 -22.90 -9.88 -4.52
CA ARG A 178 -21.82 -10.47 -5.31
C ARG A 178 -20.94 -9.32 -5.77
N TRP A 179 -19.82 -9.11 -5.10
CA TRP A 179 -18.86 -8.08 -5.45
C TRP A 179 -18.23 -8.40 -6.81
N PRO A 180 -17.90 -7.38 -7.63
CA PRO A 180 -17.14 -7.59 -8.85
C PRO A 180 -15.80 -8.24 -8.49
N ARG A 181 -15.37 -9.21 -9.30
CA ARG A 181 -14.04 -9.83 -9.18
C ARG A 181 -12.98 -8.79 -9.58
N TYR A 182 -12.66 -7.86 -8.68
CA TYR A 182 -11.47 -7.04 -8.84
C TYR A 182 -10.26 -7.91 -8.51
N ARG A 183 -9.47 -8.20 -9.53
CA ARG A 183 -8.19 -8.89 -9.39
C ARG A 183 -7.30 -7.97 -8.55
N MET A 184 -6.90 -8.40 -7.36
CA MET A 184 -5.92 -7.66 -6.55
C MET A 184 -4.62 -7.54 -7.35
N PRO A 185 -3.98 -6.36 -7.40
CA PRO A 185 -2.56 -6.32 -7.72
C PRO A 185 -1.82 -7.02 -6.58
N CYS A 186 -1.40 -8.26 -6.81
CA CYS A 186 -0.43 -8.92 -5.96
C CYS A 186 0.90 -8.19 -6.16
N PHE A 187 1.30 -7.37 -5.21
CA PHE A 187 2.69 -6.90 -5.12
C PHE A 187 3.55 -8.05 -4.59
N ASP A 188 3.86 -9.01 -5.47
CA ASP A 188 4.99 -9.94 -5.33
C ASP A 188 5.59 -10.37 -6.69
N ASP A 189 5.18 -9.76 -7.80
CA ASP A 189 5.80 -9.98 -9.11
C ASP A 189 6.46 -8.68 -9.60
N THR A 190 7.55 -8.25 -8.96
CA THR A 190 8.47 -7.29 -9.61
C THR A 190 9.29 -8.03 -10.66
N GLU A 191 8.68 -8.30 -11.81
CA GLU A 191 9.42 -8.32 -13.07
C GLU A 191 9.67 -6.85 -13.44
N VAL A 192 10.90 -6.38 -13.26
CA VAL A 192 11.34 -5.10 -13.81
C VAL A 192 11.51 -5.32 -15.32
N PRO A 193 10.72 -4.67 -16.20
CA PRO A 193 10.98 -4.76 -17.62
C PRO A 193 12.25 -3.97 -17.93
N LEU A 194 13.32 -4.68 -18.30
CA LEU A 194 14.48 -4.05 -18.93
C LEU A 194 14.01 -3.40 -20.24
N THR A 195 14.06 -2.07 -20.31
CA THR A 195 13.85 -1.35 -21.57
C THR A 195 14.95 -1.73 -22.56
N GLY A 196 14.58 -1.86 -23.83
CA GLY A 196 15.33 -2.54 -24.90
C GLY A 196 16.72 -2.02 -25.27
N ASP A 197 17.34 -1.14 -24.48
CA ASP A 197 18.66 -0.56 -24.76
C ASP A 197 19.82 -1.23 -23.99
N GLU A 198 19.54 -2.15 -23.05
CA GLU A 198 20.59 -2.88 -22.32
C GLU A 198 20.96 -4.25 -22.94
N ARG A 199 20.43 -4.57 -24.13
CA ARG A 199 20.73 -5.83 -24.85
C ARG A 199 22.01 -5.78 -25.69
N ALA A 200 22.77 -4.68 -25.69
CA ALA A 200 23.92 -4.50 -26.56
C ALA A 200 25.30 -4.73 -25.90
N HIS A 201 25.37 -5.13 -24.62
CA HIS A 201 26.65 -5.44 -23.96
C HIS A 201 26.56 -6.68 -23.05
N VAL A 202 26.25 -7.85 -23.62
CA VAL A 202 26.52 -9.15 -22.97
C VAL A 202 27.27 -10.01 -23.97
N GLY A 203 28.54 -9.68 -24.13
CA GLY A 203 29.47 -10.34 -25.02
C GLY A 203 30.88 -10.35 -24.46
N ASP A 204 31.03 -10.47 -23.13
CA ASP A 204 32.27 -10.91 -22.50
C ASP A 204 32.00 -11.19 -21.01
N LEU A 205 32.88 -11.97 -20.37
CA LEU A 205 32.84 -12.49 -18.99
C LEU A 205 32.24 -13.90 -18.86
N GLY A 206 32.83 -14.83 -19.62
CA GLY A 206 33.08 -16.16 -19.08
C GLY A 206 34.08 -16.08 -17.94
N GLY A 207 33.67 -16.56 -16.76
CA GLY A 207 34.57 -16.84 -15.64
C GLY A 207 34.21 -16.12 -14.36
N ILE A 208 33.37 -16.76 -13.52
CA ILE A 208 33.46 -16.83 -12.06
C ILE A 208 32.37 -17.84 -11.63
N LEU A 209 32.79 -18.87 -10.87
CA LEU A 209 32.02 -20.02 -10.36
C LEU A 209 31.91 -21.25 -11.30
N GLY A 210 32.97 -22.07 -11.30
CA GLY A 210 32.93 -23.42 -11.85
C GLY A 210 32.02 -24.36 -11.06
N ARG A 211 31.02 -24.93 -11.75
CA ARG A 211 30.42 -26.26 -11.52
C ARG A 211 29.84 -26.80 -12.84
N PRO A 212 29.90 -28.11 -13.11
CA PRO A 212 29.40 -28.70 -14.36
C PRO A 212 27.86 -28.78 -14.37
N PRO A 213 27.23 -28.87 -15.56
CA PRO A 213 25.77 -28.96 -15.67
C PRO A 213 25.33 -30.40 -15.39
N GLU A 214 24.55 -30.60 -14.33
CA GLU A 214 23.80 -31.84 -14.14
C GLU A 214 22.39 -31.73 -14.75
N GLU A 215 21.96 -32.85 -15.31
CA GLU A 215 20.85 -33.05 -16.22
C GLU A 215 19.48 -32.66 -15.62
N GLY A 216 18.90 -31.55 -16.11
CA GLY A 216 17.50 -31.20 -15.91
C GLY A 216 16.66 -31.65 -17.10
N ARG A 217 15.79 -32.64 -16.89
CA ARG A 217 14.87 -33.21 -17.88
C ARG A 217 13.84 -32.15 -18.33
N LEU A 218 13.92 -31.68 -19.58
CA LEU A 218 12.91 -30.85 -20.23
C LEU A 218 11.60 -31.64 -20.39
N VAL A 219 10.54 -31.21 -19.69
CA VAL A 219 9.17 -31.64 -19.98
C VAL A 219 8.51 -30.55 -20.80
N HIS A 220 8.36 -30.78 -22.11
CA HIS A 220 7.58 -29.91 -22.98
C HIS A 220 6.10 -30.12 -22.72
N HIS A 221 5.43 -29.16 -22.06
CA HIS A 221 3.99 -29.00 -22.19
C HIS A 221 3.71 -28.06 -23.36
N HIS A 222 3.20 -28.63 -24.45
CA HIS A 222 2.63 -27.86 -25.55
C HIS A 222 1.33 -27.21 -25.06
N ASN A 223 1.36 -25.89 -24.87
CA ASN A 223 0.15 -25.07 -24.84
C ASN A 223 0.42 -23.87 -25.76
N ALA A 224 -0.37 -23.74 -26.81
CA ALA A 224 -0.27 -22.62 -27.73
C ALA A 224 -0.61 -21.34 -26.94
N ASP A 225 0.19 -20.30 -27.16
CA ASP A 225 0.21 -19.00 -26.49
C ASP A 225 0.95 -18.94 -25.13
N ARG A 226 2.26 -18.67 -25.27
CA ARG A 226 3.27 -18.17 -24.31
C ARG A 226 4.22 -19.24 -23.75
N ASP A 227 5.45 -19.21 -24.26
CA ASP A 227 6.60 -19.88 -23.66
C ASP A 227 6.93 -19.24 -22.30
N PHE A 228 6.80 -20.00 -21.21
CA PHE A 228 7.38 -19.66 -19.91
C PHE A 228 8.14 -20.87 -19.36
N VAL A 229 9.40 -20.65 -19.00
CA VAL A 229 10.23 -21.62 -18.28
C VAL A 229 10.05 -21.38 -16.79
N ALA A 230 9.41 -22.32 -16.09
CA ALA A 230 9.36 -22.32 -14.63
C ALA A 230 10.62 -23.00 -14.06
N LEU A 231 11.44 -22.25 -13.33
CA LEU A 231 12.50 -22.79 -12.47
C LEU A 231 11.89 -23.11 -11.10
N CYS A 232 11.42 -24.34 -10.91
CA CYS A 232 11.10 -24.86 -9.58
C CYS A 232 12.41 -25.14 -8.83
N ARG A 233 12.70 -24.40 -7.76
CA ARG A 233 13.68 -24.85 -6.76
C ARG A 233 13.00 -25.90 -5.87
N GLY A 234 13.55 -27.12 -5.87
CA GLY A 234 13.29 -28.13 -4.85
C GLY A 234 14.03 -27.84 -3.56
#